data_AF-A0AA86SN86-F1
#
_entry.id   AF-A0AA86SN86-F1
#
_cell.length_a   1.000
_cell.length_b   1.000
_cell.length_c   1.000
_cell.angle_alpha   90.00
_cell.angle_beta   90.00
_cell.angle_gamma   90.00
#
_symmetry.space_group_name_H-M   'P 1'
#
loop_
_entity.id
_entity.type
_entity.pdbx_description
1 polymer ?
#
loop_
_entity_poly.entity_id
_entity_poly.type
_entity_poly.pdbx_seq_one_letter_code
_entity_poly.pdbx_strand_id
1 'polypeptide(L)'
;MGGWWKLTCALLLLLSAVATATDHIVGANRGWNPGINYTLWANNHTFYVGDLISFRYQKNQYNVFEVNQTGYDNCTLDGAVGNWSSGKDFIPLNKAKRYYFICGNGQCFSGMKVSVLVHPLPSPPSAVAAEHSTPHSASPLLLPRSLLLSYVLACFGFVWM
;
A
#
# COMPACT_ATOMS: atom_id res chain seq x y z
N MET A 1 -22.19 38.07 -15.42
CA MET A 1 -21.62 36.79 -15.90
C MET A 1 -20.23 36.63 -15.30
N GLY A 2 -20.13 36.18 -14.06
CA GLY A 2 -18.84 36.10 -13.35
C GLY A 2 -18.91 35.00 -12.31
N GLY A 3 -17.96 34.07 -12.34
CA GLY A 3 -17.89 32.98 -11.36
C GLY A 3 -17.39 31.64 -11.90
N TRP A 4 -17.38 31.45 -13.22
CA TRP A 4 -17.07 30.14 -13.81
C TRP A 4 -15.58 29.77 -13.68
N TRP A 5 -14.69 30.74 -13.58
CA TRP A 5 -13.25 30.53 -13.38
C TRP A 5 -12.86 30.23 -11.92
N LYS A 6 -13.74 30.53 -10.95
CA LYS A 6 -13.51 30.14 -9.54
C LYS A 6 -13.87 28.67 -9.28
N LEU A 7 -14.84 28.15 -10.05
CA LEU A 7 -15.26 26.75 -9.96
C LEU A 7 -14.21 25.78 -10.54
N THR A 8 -13.44 26.21 -11.53
CA THR A 8 -12.39 25.38 -12.15
C THR A 8 -11.16 25.18 -11.25
N CYS A 9 -10.76 26.18 -10.44
CA CYS A 9 -9.67 26.00 -9.47
C CYS A 9 -10.08 25.12 -8.26
N ALA A 10 -11.34 25.20 -7.82
CA ALA A 10 -11.84 24.36 -6.74
C ALA A 10 -11.92 22.86 -7.13
N LEU A 11 -12.14 22.57 -8.42
CA LEU A 11 -12.23 21.20 -8.93
C LEU A 11 -10.85 20.49 -9.00
N LEU A 12 -9.75 21.25 -9.10
CA LEU A 12 -8.38 20.72 -9.16
C LEU A 12 -7.75 20.43 -7.78
N LEU A 13 -8.37 20.85 -6.68
CA LEU A 13 -7.89 20.62 -5.31
C LEU A 13 -8.42 19.34 -4.64
N LEU A 14 -9.18 18.50 -5.37
CA LEU A 14 -9.81 17.27 -4.86
C LEU A 14 -9.17 15.99 -5.42
N LEU A 15 -7.85 15.98 -5.67
CA LEU A 15 -7.10 14.74 -5.86
C LEU A 15 -6.79 14.13 -4.48
N SER A 16 -7.82 13.67 -3.78
CA SER A 16 -7.62 12.75 -2.65
C SER A 16 -6.96 11.49 -3.19
N ALA A 17 -5.77 11.14 -2.68
CA ALA A 17 -5.12 9.88 -3.00
C ALA A 17 -6.08 8.73 -2.63
N VAL A 18 -6.63 8.07 -3.64
CA VAL A 18 -7.41 6.85 -3.44
C VAL A 18 -6.43 5.73 -3.06
N ALA A 19 -6.40 5.36 -1.78
CA ALA A 19 -5.64 4.20 -1.32
C ALA A 19 -6.36 2.94 -1.79
N THR A 20 -5.81 2.25 -2.80
CA THR A 20 -6.35 0.96 -3.26
C THR A 20 -5.66 -0.18 -2.52
N ALA A 21 -6.44 -1.16 -2.06
CA ALA A 21 -5.92 -2.38 -1.46
C ALA A 21 -5.12 -3.20 -2.49
N THR A 22 -3.93 -3.68 -2.12
CA THR A 22 -3.11 -4.54 -2.96
C THR A 22 -3.39 -6.01 -2.64
N ASP A 23 -3.51 -6.87 -3.66
CA ASP A 23 -3.57 -8.32 -3.50
C ASP A 23 -2.20 -8.96 -3.73
N HIS A 24 -1.65 -9.57 -2.68
CA HIS A 24 -0.37 -10.27 -2.71
C HIS A 24 -0.61 -11.76 -2.89
N ILE A 25 -0.43 -12.25 -4.13
CA ILE A 25 -0.56 -13.67 -4.45
C ILE A 25 0.67 -14.42 -3.92
N VAL A 26 0.47 -15.29 -2.92
CA VAL A 26 1.53 -16.08 -2.28
C VAL A 26 2.21 -16.99 -3.29
N GLY A 27 3.53 -16.88 -3.40
CA GLY A 27 4.32 -17.63 -4.38
C GLY A 27 4.18 -17.12 -5.82
N ALA A 28 3.49 -16.01 -6.04
CA ALA A 28 3.25 -15.39 -7.35
C ALA A 28 2.67 -16.40 -8.37
N ASN A 29 3.34 -16.62 -9.50
CA ASN A 29 2.91 -17.57 -10.53
C ASN A 29 3.04 -19.05 -10.10
N ARG A 30 3.81 -19.34 -9.04
CA ARG A 30 3.98 -20.70 -8.52
C ARG A 30 2.92 -21.09 -7.48
N GLY A 31 2.21 -20.12 -6.92
CA GLY A 31 1.12 -20.36 -5.97
C GLY A 31 1.58 -20.97 -4.64
N TRP A 32 0.61 -21.55 -3.92
CA TRP A 32 0.79 -22.22 -2.64
C TRP A 32 1.06 -23.71 -2.84
N ASN A 33 2.34 -24.04 -3.07
CA ASN A 33 2.85 -25.36 -3.39
C ASN A 33 4.15 -25.69 -2.60
N PRO A 34 4.55 -26.98 -2.52
CA PRO A 34 5.87 -27.37 -2.01
C PRO A 34 7.02 -26.89 -2.90
N GLY A 35 8.22 -26.81 -2.32
CA GLY A 35 9.44 -26.45 -3.09
C GLY A 35 9.56 -24.97 -3.44
N ILE A 36 8.76 -24.10 -2.79
CA ILE A 36 8.78 -22.65 -2.97
C ILE A 36 9.46 -22.01 -1.77
N ASN A 37 10.36 -21.06 -2.01
CA ASN A 37 10.97 -20.27 -0.95
C ASN A 37 10.06 -19.08 -0.58
N TYR A 38 9.12 -19.30 0.33
CA TYR A 38 8.19 -18.27 0.76
C TYR A 38 8.83 -17.16 1.58
N THR A 39 9.97 -17.41 2.22
CA THR A 39 10.75 -16.36 2.90
C THR A 39 11.28 -15.35 1.89
N LEU A 40 11.85 -15.82 0.79
CA LEU A 40 12.31 -14.96 -0.30
C LEU A 40 11.13 -14.20 -0.92
N TRP A 41 10.01 -14.89 -1.17
CA TRP A 41 8.79 -14.25 -1.67
C TRP A 41 8.33 -13.13 -0.72
N ALA A 42 8.18 -13.41 0.57
CA ALA A 42 7.70 -12.44 1.55
C ALA A 42 8.65 -11.24 1.69
N ASN A 43 9.97 -11.45 1.62
CA ASN A 43 10.96 -10.38 1.69
C ASN A 43 10.92 -9.43 0.47
N ASN A 44 10.35 -9.88 -0.66
CA ASN A 44 10.20 -9.07 -1.86
C ASN A 44 8.85 -8.32 -1.91
N HIS A 45 8.07 -8.34 -0.83
CA HIS A 45 6.77 -7.67 -0.73
C HIS A 45 6.72 -6.79 0.52
N THR A 46 5.97 -5.69 0.43
CA THR A 46 5.62 -4.86 1.58
C THR A 46 4.12 -4.89 1.73
N PHE A 47 3.66 -5.21 2.94
CA PHE A 47 2.24 -5.37 3.25
C PHE A 47 1.77 -4.22 4.11
N TYR A 48 0.61 -3.66 3.79
CA TYR A 48 -0.05 -2.63 4.56
C TYR A 48 -1.40 -3.09 5.08
N VAL A 49 -1.87 -2.44 6.15
CA VAL A 49 -3.24 -2.63 6.64
C VAL A 49 -4.23 -2.31 5.51
N GLY A 50 -5.15 -3.25 5.26
CA GLY A 50 -6.14 -3.16 4.18
C GLY A 50 -5.78 -3.94 2.92
N ASP A 51 -4.54 -4.43 2.80
CA ASP A 51 -4.15 -5.34 1.72
C ASP A 51 -4.85 -6.71 1.86
N LEU A 52 -4.85 -7.47 0.76
CA LEU A 52 -5.21 -8.88 0.70
C LEU A 52 -3.94 -9.73 0.55
N ILE A 53 -3.90 -10.87 1.22
CA ILE A 53 -2.98 -11.96 0.89
C ILE A 53 -3.80 -13.12 0.34
N SER A 54 -3.46 -13.59 -0.86
CA SER A 54 -4.22 -14.63 -1.53
C SER A 54 -3.42 -15.91 -1.76
N PHE A 55 -4.09 -17.03 -1.52
CA PHE A 55 -3.54 -18.37 -1.63
C PHE A 55 -4.21 -19.10 -2.77
N ARG A 56 -3.41 -19.57 -3.74
CA ARG A 56 -3.88 -20.28 -4.93
C ARG A 56 -3.24 -21.66 -4.95
N TYR A 57 -4.04 -22.71 -4.88
CA TYR A 57 -3.57 -24.09 -4.81
C TYR A 57 -4.64 -25.06 -5.33
N GLN A 58 -4.24 -26.30 -5.60
CA GLN A 58 -5.21 -27.33 -5.96
C GLN A 58 -6.11 -27.64 -4.75
N LYS A 59 -7.41 -27.40 -4.93
CA LYS A 59 -8.43 -27.72 -3.93
C LYS A 59 -8.31 -29.18 -3.50
N ASN A 60 -8.56 -29.45 -2.22
CA ASN A 60 -8.41 -30.76 -1.57
C ASN A 60 -6.97 -31.30 -1.44
N GLN A 61 -5.98 -30.68 -2.10
CA GLN A 61 -4.58 -31.08 -1.96
C GLN A 61 -3.89 -30.33 -0.82
N TYR A 62 -4.20 -29.05 -0.64
CA TYR A 62 -3.61 -28.19 0.39
C TYR A 62 -4.71 -27.38 1.09
N ASN A 63 -4.33 -26.72 2.17
CA ASN A 63 -5.14 -25.77 2.91
C ASN A 63 -4.22 -24.69 3.50
N VAL A 64 -4.84 -23.70 4.14
CA VAL A 64 -4.17 -22.59 4.78
C VAL A 64 -4.74 -22.42 6.17
N PHE A 65 -3.87 -22.32 7.17
CA PHE A 65 -4.23 -21.91 8.53
C PHE A 65 -3.47 -20.65 8.90
N GLU A 66 -4.15 -19.68 9.51
CA GLU A 66 -3.49 -18.59 10.24
C GLU A 66 -3.27 -19.06 11.67
N VAL A 67 -2.02 -19.06 12.13
CA VAL A 67 -1.60 -19.55 13.45
C VAL A 67 -0.83 -18.47 14.21
N ASN A 68 -0.51 -18.71 15.47
CA ASN A 68 0.45 -17.88 16.20
C ASN A 68 1.90 -18.25 15.85
N GLN A 69 2.87 -17.52 16.40
CA GLN A 69 4.29 -17.78 16.13
C GLN A 69 4.72 -19.19 16.55
N THR A 70 4.28 -19.68 17.71
CA THR A 70 4.59 -21.04 18.18
C THR A 70 4.07 -22.10 17.20
N GLY A 71 2.83 -21.94 16.73
CA GLY A 71 2.21 -22.83 15.74
C GLY A 71 2.94 -22.78 14.40
N TYR A 72 3.42 -21.61 13.99
CA TYR A 72 4.25 -21.47 12.81
C TYR A 72 5.56 -22.24 12.97
N ASP A 73 6.32 -21.99 14.04
CA ASP A 73 7.65 -22.55 14.26
C ASP A 73 7.61 -24.07 14.40
N ASN A 74 6.61 -24.60 15.12
CA ASN A 74 6.44 -26.03 15.37
C ASN A 74 5.52 -26.73 14.35
N CYS A 75 4.99 -26.00 13.36
CA CYS A 75 4.02 -26.52 12.38
C CYS A 75 2.79 -27.18 13.03
N THR A 76 2.28 -26.58 14.11
CA THR A 76 1.05 -26.98 14.81
C THR A 76 -0.06 -25.96 14.55
N LEU A 77 -1.29 -26.30 14.93
CA LEU A 77 -2.45 -25.40 14.83
C LEU A 77 -2.59 -24.50 16.07
N ASP A 78 -1.50 -24.27 16.81
CA ASP A 78 -1.54 -23.46 18.03
C ASP A 78 -1.94 -22.02 17.73
N GLY A 79 -2.95 -21.54 18.46
CA GLY A 79 -3.51 -20.22 18.23
C GLY A 79 -4.11 -20.05 16.83
N ALA A 80 -4.60 -21.12 16.21
CA ALA A 80 -5.26 -21.03 14.92
C ALA A 80 -6.50 -20.12 15.00
N VAL A 81 -6.56 -19.11 14.12
CA VAL A 81 -7.66 -18.12 14.06
C VAL A 81 -8.39 -18.14 12.72
N GLY A 82 -7.93 -18.94 11.77
CA GLY A 82 -8.57 -19.11 10.47
C GLY A 82 -8.13 -20.37 9.75
N ASN A 83 -9.01 -20.89 8.91
CA ASN A 83 -8.81 -22.06 8.06
C ASN A 83 -9.47 -21.80 6.71
N TRP A 84 -8.72 -22.02 5.63
CA TRP A 84 -9.21 -21.89 4.27
C TRP A 84 -8.82 -23.10 3.42
N SER A 85 -9.78 -23.58 2.63
CA SER A 85 -9.65 -24.81 1.84
C SER A 85 -10.34 -24.72 0.48
N SER A 86 -10.60 -23.51 -0.04
CA SER A 86 -11.34 -23.35 -1.31
C SER A 86 -10.48 -23.61 -2.54
N GLY A 87 -9.15 -23.50 -2.42
CA GLY A 87 -8.18 -23.53 -3.53
C GLY A 87 -7.88 -22.14 -4.11
N LYS A 88 -8.69 -21.12 -3.79
CA LYS A 88 -8.45 -19.72 -4.13
C LYS A 88 -9.01 -18.82 -3.02
N ASP A 89 -8.20 -18.61 -2.00
CA ASP A 89 -8.62 -17.89 -0.79
C ASP A 89 -8.01 -16.49 -0.76
N PHE A 90 -8.82 -15.52 -0.34
CA PHE A 90 -8.41 -14.12 -0.16
C PHE A 90 -8.56 -13.78 1.32
N ILE A 91 -7.47 -13.39 1.96
CA ILE A 91 -7.43 -13.13 3.40
C ILE A 91 -7.09 -11.65 3.62
N PRO A 92 -7.96 -10.87 4.26
CA PRO A 92 -7.71 -9.46 4.51
C PRO A 92 -6.72 -9.24 5.66
N LEU A 93 -5.74 -8.37 5.44
CA LEU A 93 -4.71 -7.98 6.39
C LEU A 93 -5.16 -6.74 7.16
N ASN A 94 -6.08 -6.93 8.11
CA ASN A 94 -6.78 -5.82 8.80
C ASN A 94 -6.01 -5.20 9.96
N LYS A 95 -4.88 -5.77 10.39
CA LYS A 95 -4.13 -5.31 11.56
C LYS A 95 -2.65 -5.18 11.24
N ALA A 96 -2.00 -4.14 11.75
CA ALA A 96 -0.56 -4.02 11.71
C ALA A 96 0.06 -5.02 12.70
N LYS A 97 0.48 -6.18 12.19
CA LYS A 97 1.12 -7.24 12.96
C LYS A 97 1.88 -8.18 12.03
N ARG A 98 2.65 -9.10 12.61
CA ARG A 98 3.14 -10.26 11.86
C ARG A 98 2.04 -11.32 11.79
N TYR A 99 1.72 -11.75 10.57
CA TYR A 99 0.83 -12.87 10.30
C TYR A 99 1.66 -14.11 9.99
N TYR A 100 1.16 -15.27 10.39
CA TYR A 100 1.79 -16.55 10.14
C TYR A 100 0.79 -17.50 9.51
N PHE A 101 1.13 -18.02 8.34
CA PHE A 101 0.31 -18.95 7.60
C PHE A 101 1.05 -20.26 7.37
N ILE A 102 0.37 -21.39 7.56
CA ILE A 102 0.93 -22.72 7.36
C ILE A 102 -0.03 -23.61 6.56
N CYS A 103 0.52 -24.64 5.93
CA CYS A 103 -0.26 -25.74 5.38
C CYS A 103 -0.46 -26.78 6.48
N GLY A 104 -1.72 -27.04 6.85
CA GLY A 104 -2.07 -27.87 8.00
C GLY A 104 -2.03 -29.38 7.75
N ASN A 105 -1.77 -29.83 6.52
CA ASN A 105 -1.75 -31.25 6.15
C ASN A 105 -0.35 -31.88 6.20
N GLY A 106 0.55 -31.35 7.03
CA GLY A 106 1.91 -31.86 7.24
C GLY A 106 2.98 -31.24 6.34
N GLN A 107 2.61 -30.50 5.30
CA GLN A 107 3.59 -29.89 4.38
C GLN A 107 4.31 -28.65 4.94
N CYS A 108 3.91 -28.16 6.11
CA CYS A 108 4.56 -27.05 6.78
C CYS A 108 6.06 -27.30 7.01
N PHE A 109 6.46 -28.50 7.47
CA PHE A 109 7.87 -28.87 7.66
C PHE A 109 8.63 -28.98 6.33
N SER A 110 7.93 -29.28 5.24
CA SER A 110 8.46 -29.25 3.87
C SER A 110 8.58 -27.82 3.31
N GLY A 111 8.38 -26.80 4.15
CA GLY A 111 8.51 -25.39 3.78
C GLY A 111 7.23 -24.72 3.31
N MET A 112 6.06 -25.38 3.33
CA MET A 112 4.78 -24.73 3.04
C MET A 112 4.27 -23.92 4.24
N LYS A 113 5.01 -22.86 4.55
CA LYS A 113 4.74 -21.88 5.61
C LYS A 113 5.26 -20.51 5.18
N VAL A 114 4.51 -19.45 5.47
CA VAL A 114 4.90 -18.06 5.17
C VAL A 114 4.58 -17.15 6.35
N SER A 115 5.49 -16.22 6.64
CA SER A 115 5.23 -15.13 7.60
C SER A 115 5.35 -13.80 6.88
N VAL A 116 4.43 -12.88 7.17
CA VAL A 116 4.41 -11.54 6.56
C VAL A 116 4.24 -10.49 7.65
N LEU A 117 4.99 -9.39 7.55
CA LEU A 117 4.87 -8.25 8.46
C LEU A 117 4.00 -7.17 7.79
N VAL A 118 2.87 -6.86 8.42
CA VAL A 118 1.92 -5.86 7.96
C VAL A 118 2.15 -4.56 8.70
N HIS A 119 2.34 -3.48 7.95
CA HIS A 119 2.58 -2.14 8.47
C HIS A 119 1.28 -1.32 8.49
N PRO A 120 1.13 -0.34 9.39
CA PRO A 120 0.06 0.63 9.28
C PRO A 120 0.18 1.39 7.95
N LEU A 121 -0.95 1.87 7.41
CA LEU A 121 -0.92 2.72 6.23
C LEU A 121 -0.09 3.98 6.51
N PRO A 122 0.72 4.44 5.55
CA PRO A 122 1.44 5.69 5.69
C PRO A 122 0.43 6.83 5.88
N SER A 123 0.72 7.74 6.81
CA SER A 123 -0.10 8.93 6.99
C SER A 123 -0.10 9.75 5.70
N PRO A 124 -1.24 10.34 5.31
CA PRO A 124 -1.26 11.27 4.20
C PRO A 124 -0.25 12.40 4.48
N PRO A 125 0.44 12.93 3.44
CA PRO A 125 1.33 14.06 3.63
C PRO A 125 0.54 15.20 4.29
N SER A 126 0.92 15.58 5.50
CA SER A 126 0.27 16.67 6.23
C SER A 126 0.43 17.97 5.47
N ALA A 127 -0.68 18.61 5.08
CA ALA A 127 -0.71 19.94 4.49
C ALA A 127 -0.43 21.06 5.52
N VAL A 128 0.46 20.83 6.49
CA VAL A 128 0.70 21.72 7.63
C VAL A 128 2.20 22.00 7.76
N ALA A 129 2.68 22.93 6.94
CA ALA A 129 3.93 23.67 7.17
C ALA A 129 3.89 25.10 6.57
N ALA A 130 2.69 25.68 6.44
CA ALA A 130 2.53 27.05 5.91
C ALA A 130 1.56 27.90 6.76
N GLU A 131 1.56 27.78 8.09
CA GLU A 131 0.86 28.74 8.98
C GLU A 131 1.46 28.78 10.40
N HIS A 132 2.60 29.47 10.56
CA HIS A 132 3.11 30.14 11.78
C HIS A 132 4.53 30.67 11.42
N SER A 133 4.91 31.94 11.45
CA SER A 133 4.50 33.08 12.29
C SER A 133 4.89 34.39 11.60
N THR A 134 4.03 35.42 11.64
CA THR A 134 4.46 36.84 11.65
C THR A 134 4.32 37.33 13.10
N PRO A 135 5.23 38.19 13.62
CA PRO A 135 5.09 39.62 13.33
C PRO A 135 6.39 40.45 13.26
N HIS A 136 6.21 41.66 12.71
CA HIS A 136 7.00 42.89 12.85
C HIS A 136 8.27 43.13 12.00
N SER A 137 8.07 44.02 11.02
CA SER A 137 8.89 45.22 10.70
C SER A 137 10.34 45.05 10.27
N ALA A 138 10.55 45.02 8.95
CA ALA A 138 11.55 45.85 8.27
C ALA A 138 11.14 46.06 6.79
N SER A 139 11.16 47.31 6.37
CA SER A 139 10.85 47.78 5.00
C SER A 139 11.78 47.19 3.92
N PRO A 140 11.39 47.28 2.63
CA PRO A 140 11.76 46.31 1.61
C PRO A 140 13.07 46.64 0.90
N LEU A 141 13.90 45.62 0.63
CA LEU A 141 14.93 45.71 -0.39
C LEU A 141 14.32 45.30 -1.73
N LEU A 142 14.09 46.32 -2.55
CA LEU A 142 13.64 46.25 -3.94
C LEU A 142 14.65 45.43 -4.77
N LEU A 143 14.21 44.29 -5.31
CA LEU A 143 14.87 43.64 -6.44
C LEU A 143 14.08 43.92 -7.73
N PRO A 144 14.73 44.14 -8.88
CA PRO A 144 14.10 44.76 -10.04
C PRO A 144 13.08 43.84 -10.72
N ARG A 145 11.90 44.42 -10.97
CA ARG A 145 10.70 43.86 -11.63
C ARG A 145 10.89 43.58 -13.14
N SER A 146 12.08 43.25 -13.63
CA SER A 146 12.37 43.25 -15.07
C SER A 146 12.54 41.87 -15.72
N LEU A 147 12.58 40.76 -14.97
CA LEU A 147 12.73 39.43 -15.58
C LEU A 147 11.49 38.53 -15.49
N LEU A 148 10.43 38.96 -14.80
CA LEU A 148 9.14 38.23 -14.73
C LEU A 148 8.16 38.60 -15.87
N LEU A 149 8.46 39.63 -16.68
CA LEU A 149 7.59 40.04 -17.79
C LEU A 149 7.91 39.34 -19.13
N SER A 150 9.04 38.66 -19.28
CA SER A 150 9.41 38.05 -20.58
C SER A 150 8.81 36.66 -20.81
N TYR A 151 8.45 35.91 -19.76
CA TYR A 151 7.85 34.58 -19.94
C TYR A 151 6.32 34.59 -20.05
N VAL A 152 5.67 35.69 -19.64
CA VAL A 152 4.21 35.85 -19.76
C VAL A 152 3.80 36.16 -21.21
N LEU A 153 4.66 36.78 -22.02
CA LEU A 153 4.35 37.10 -23.43
C LEU A 153 4.60 35.92 -24.39
N ALA A 154 5.33 34.89 -24.01
CA ALA A 154 5.60 33.75 -24.90
C ALA A 154 4.40 32.79 -25.05
N CYS A 155 3.46 32.76 -24.10
CA CYS A 155 2.26 31.90 -24.21
C CYS A 155 1.06 32.57 -24.90
N PHE A 156 1.07 33.89 -25.10
CA PHE A 156 0.01 34.57 -25.87
C PHE A 156 0.28 34.63 -27.38
N GLY A 157 1.48 34.24 -27.85
CA GLY A 157 1.86 34.32 -29.27
C GLY A 157 1.57 33.09 -30.14
N PHE A 158 1.25 31.92 -29.56
CA PHE A 158 1.09 30.66 -30.31
C PHE A 158 -0.35 30.15 -30.39
N VAL A 159 -1.35 31.04 -30.27
CA VAL A 159 -2.77 30.66 -30.47
C VAL A 159 -3.41 31.40 -31.66
N TRP A 160 -2.68 32.23 -32.41
CA TRP A 160 -3.11 32.71 -33.73
C TRP A 160 -2.03 32.47 -34.78
N MET A 161 -1.86 31.21 -35.15
CA MET A 161 -1.58 30.71 -36.50
C MET A 161 -2.04 29.26 -36.58
#